data_AF-A0A4Y9RHB7-F1
#
_entry.id   AF-A0A4Y9RHB7-F1
#
_cell.length_a   1.000
_cell.length_b   1.000
_cell.length_c   1.000
_cell.angle_alpha   90.00
_cell.angle_beta   90.00
_cell.angle_gamma   90.00
#
_symmetry.space_group_name_H-M   'P 1'
#
loop_
_entity.id
_entity.type
_entity.pdbx_description
1 polymer ?
#
loop_
_entity_poly.entity_id
_entity_poly.type
_entity_poly.pdbx_seq_one_letter_code
_entity_poly.pdbx_strand_id
1 'polypeptide(L)' 'MNRMKITPAMLEAALLKAVEAGLIPRRSTAQEQLQNRQVIRSILEAAVAAADDGDIRRAAAVQPVVGLPAVRPLLPEDDA' A
#
# COMPACT_ATOMS: atom_id res chain seq x y z
N MET A 1 -18.04 -18.17 -11.09
CA MET A 1 -17.26 -17.52 -10.01
C MET A 1 -17.86 -16.15 -9.70
N ASN A 2 -18.09 -15.83 -8.42
CA ASN A 2 -18.45 -14.48 -8.00
C ASN A 2 -17.21 -13.58 -8.11
N ARG A 3 -17.18 -12.68 -9.10
CA ARG A 3 -16.12 -11.67 -9.25
C ARG A 3 -16.18 -10.70 -8.07
N MET A 4 -15.07 -10.51 -7.38
CA MET A 4 -15.03 -9.61 -6.22
C MET A 4 -15.27 -8.17 -6.70
N LYS A 5 -16.25 -7.48 -6.10
CA LYS A 5 -16.57 -6.09 -6.43
C LYS A 5 -15.92 -5.17 -5.40
N ILE A 6 -15.25 -4.12 -5.87
CA ILE A 6 -14.72 -3.08 -4.98
C ILE A 6 -15.88 -2.31 -4.39
N THR A 7 -15.99 -2.33 -3.07
CA THR A 7 -17.00 -1.59 -2.34
C THR A 7 -16.52 -0.17 -2.01
N PRO A 8 -17.43 0.78 -1.76
CA PRO A 8 -17.05 2.10 -1.28
C PRO A 8 -16.20 2.06 0.01
N ALA A 9 -16.52 1.15 0.92
CA ALA A 9 -15.78 0.96 2.17
C ALA A 9 -14.33 0.50 1.93
N MET A 10 -14.08 -0.36 0.93
CA MET A 10 -12.72 -0.75 0.55
C MET A 10 -11.92 0.43 0.00
N LEU A 11 -12.55 1.27 -0.83
CA LEU A 11 -11.92 2.45 -1.39
C LEU A 11 -11.56 3.47 -0.30
N GLU A 12 -12.43 3.69 0.67
CA GLU A 12 -12.17 4.57 1.82
C GLU A 12 -11.05 4.03 2.71
N ALA A 13 -11.06 2.73 3.01
CA ALA A 13 -9.99 2.10 3.79
C ALA A 13 -8.63 2.20 3.07
N ALA A 14 -8.61 2.01 1.74
CA ALA A 14 -7.40 2.14 0.94
C ALA A 14 -6.88 3.59 0.91
N LEU A 15 -7.77 4.58 0.79
CA LEU A 15 -7.41 6.00 0.86
C LEU A 15 -6.81 6.35 2.22
N LEU A 16 -7.43 5.90 3.31
CA LEU A 16 -6.91 6.09 4.67
C LEU A 16 -5.53 5.47 4.82
N LYS A 17 -5.36 4.23 4.36
CA LYS A 17 -4.06 3.53 4.42
C LYS A 17 -2.99 4.23 3.58
N ALA A 18 -3.34 4.76 2.42
CA ALA A 18 -2.42 5.51 1.57
C ALA A 18 -1.98 6.83 2.23
N VAL A 19 -2.85 7.49 2.99
CA VAL A 19 -2.49 8.66 3.81
C VAL A 19 -1.56 8.26 4.98
N GLU A 20 -1.85 7.15 5.66
CA GLU A 20 -0.99 6.62 6.73
C GLU A 20 0.41 6.25 6.23
N ALA A 21 0.48 5.66 5.03
CA ALA A 21 1.73 5.30 4.36
C ALA A 21 2.48 6.51 3.78
N GLY A 22 1.90 7.71 3.83
CA GLY A 22 2.50 8.93 3.28
C GLY A 22 2.46 9.02 1.74
N LEU A 23 1.68 8.17 1.07
CA LEU A 23 1.50 8.19 -0.40
C LEU A 23 0.56 9.32 -0.84
N ILE A 24 -0.33 9.74 0.05
CA ILE A 24 -1.28 10.84 -0.18
C ILE A 24 -1.10 11.90 0.92
N PRO A 25 -1.04 13.19 0.58
CA PRO A 25 -1.02 14.26 1.58
C PRO A 25 -2.25 14.23 2.49
N ARG A 26 -2.05 14.46 3.80
CA ARG A 26 -3.17 14.60 4.76
C ARG A 26 -4.09 15.77 4.46
N ARG A 27 -3.56 16.78 3.76
CA ARG A 27 -4.30 17.98 3.33
C ARG A 27 -4.20 18.05 1.82
N SER A 28 -5.29 17.69 1.16
CA SER A 28 -5.46 17.78 -0.29
C SER A 28 -6.70 18.62 -0.59
N THR A 29 -6.62 19.41 -1.64
CA THR A 29 -7.77 20.13 -2.21
C THR A 29 -8.85 19.16 -2.67
N ALA A 30 -10.09 19.63 -2.86
CA ALA A 30 -11.19 18.78 -3.34
C ALA A 30 -10.87 18.11 -4.68
N GLN A 31 -10.16 18.80 -5.57
CA GLN A 31 -9.75 18.27 -6.87
C GLN A 31 -8.69 17.17 -6.73
N GLU A 32 -7.67 17.38 -5.90
CA GLU A 32 -6.66 16.35 -5.60
C GLU A 32 -7.28 15.14 -4.91
N GLN A 33 -8.23 15.32 -4.00
CA GLN A 33 -8.94 14.21 -3.37
C GLN A 33 -9.71 13.37 -4.39
N LEU A 34 -10.37 14.02 -5.36
CA LEU A 34 -11.08 13.32 -6.43
C LEU A 34 -10.10 12.50 -7.29
N GLN A 35 -8.97 13.10 -7.66
CA GLN A 35 -7.95 12.44 -8.45
C GLN A 35 -7.30 11.27 -7.70
N ASN A 36 -6.96 11.45 -6.43
CA ASN A 36 -6.43 10.41 -5.56
C ASN A 36 -7.42 9.25 -5.41
N ARG A 37 -8.71 9.54 -5.26
CA ARG A 37 -9.77 8.53 -5.20
C ARG A 37 -9.87 7.73 -6.50
N GLN A 38 -9.72 8.38 -7.65
CA GLN A 38 -9.71 7.70 -8.95
C GLN A 38 -8.49 6.80 -9.10
N VAL A 39 -7.30 7.30 -8.75
CA VAL A 39 -6.05 6.52 -8.81
C VAL A 39 -6.12 5.29 -7.92
N ILE A 40 -6.52 5.44 -6.65
CA ILE A 40 -6.65 4.31 -5.71
C ILE A 40 -7.69 3.31 -6.20
N ARG A 41 -8.81 3.76 -6.78
CA ARG A 41 -9.80 2.87 -7.38
C ARG A 41 -9.19 2.04 -8.51
N SER A 42 -8.48 2.65 -9.45
CA SER A 42 -7.84 1.93 -10.55
C SER A 42 -6.78 0.93 -10.06
N ILE A 43 -6.02 1.27 -9.02
CA ILE A 43 -5.06 0.35 -8.39
C ILE A 43 -5.78 -0.85 -7.77
N LEU A 44 -6.88 -0.62 -7.05
CA LEU A 44 -7.68 -1.70 -6.47
C LEU A 44 -8.30 -2.58 -7.57
N GLU A 45 -8.78 -1.99 -8.67
CA GLU A 45 -9.34 -2.73 -9.81
C GLU A 45 -8.29 -3.65 -10.44
N ALA A 46 -7.07 -3.14 -10.65
CA ALA A 46 -5.95 -3.95 -11.14
C ALA A 46 -5.55 -5.04 -10.15
N ALA A 47 -5.49 -4.74 -8.85
CA ALA A 47 -5.11 -5.70 -7.82
C ALA A 47 -6.14 -6.84 -7.69
N VAL A 48 -7.44 -6.53 -7.72
CA VAL A 48 -8.50 -7.54 -7.68
C VAL A 48 -8.48 -8.40 -8.95
N ALA A 49 -8.27 -7.80 -10.13
CA ALA A 49 -8.11 -8.57 -11.36
C ALA A 49 -6.91 -9.54 -11.29
N ALA A 50 -5.75 -9.06 -10.82
CA ALA A 50 -4.58 -9.91 -10.62
C ALA A 50 -4.77 -11.00 -9.56
N ALA A 51 -5.62 -10.75 -8.55
CA ALA A 51 -6.01 -11.75 -7.54
C ALA A 51 -6.83 -12.88 -8.16
N ASP A 52 -7.80 -12.52 -8.99
CA ASP A 52 -8.68 -13.46 -9.71
C ASP A 52 -7.86 -14.33 -10.68
N ASP A 53 -6.81 -13.77 -11.30
CA ASP A 53 -5.90 -14.48 -12.22
C ASP A 53 -4.85 -15.36 -11.49
N GLY A 54 -4.80 -15.34 -10.16
CA GLY A 54 -3.93 -16.20 -9.35
C GLY A 54 -2.47 -15.76 -9.22
N ASP A 55 -2.11 -14.57 -9.72
CA ASP A 55 -0.71 -14.11 -9.83
C ASP A 55 -0.17 -13.38 -8.58
N ILE A 56 -1.03 -13.07 -7.60
CA ILE A 56 -0.65 -12.33 -6.38
C ILE A 56 0.41 -13.07 -5.54
N ARG A 57 0.49 -14.41 -5.63
CA ARG A 57 1.51 -15.18 -4.90
C ARG A 57 2.94 -14.89 -5.37
N ARG A 58 3.13 -14.30 -6.56
CA ARG A 58 4.47 -14.02 -7.11
C ARG A 58 4.96 -12.59 -6.79
N ALA A 59 4.06 -11.60 -6.67
CA ALA A 59 4.44 -10.21 -6.39
C ALA A 59 4.92 -9.98 -4.94
N ALA A 60 4.40 -10.73 -3.96
CA ALA A 60 4.85 -10.64 -2.57
C ALA A 60 6.27 -11.20 -2.34
N ALA A 61 6.81 -11.96 -3.30
CA ALA A 61 8.14 -12.57 -3.18
C ALA A 61 9.28 -11.66 -3.69
N VAL A 62 8.99 -10.49 -4.27
CA VAL A 62 10.00 -9.71 -5.00
C VAL A 62 9.91 -8.21 -4.72
N GLN A 63 10.07 -7.78 -3.47
CA GLN A 63 10.67 -6.47 -3.16
C GLN A 63 11.34 -6.53 -1.77
N PRO A 64 12.58 -7.02 -1.64
CA PRO A 64 13.44 -6.47 -0.59
C PRO A 64 13.61 -4.98 -0.91
N VAL A 65 13.16 -4.11 -0.01
CA VAL A 65 13.43 -2.68 -0.08
C VAL A 65 14.96 -2.55 0.05
N VAL A 66 15.67 -2.51 -1.07
CA VAL A 66 17.10 -2.20 -1.13
C VAL A 66 17.22 -0.75 -0.71
N GLY A 67 17.62 -0.51 0.55
CA GLY A 67 17.90 0.84 1.02
C GLY A 67 17.69 1.15 2.50
N LEU A 68 17.33 0.18 3.37
CA LEU A 68 17.45 0.43 4.81
C LEU A 68 18.89 0.16 5.25
N PRO A 69 19.67 1.16 5.72
CA PRO A 69 20.92 0.87 6.38
C PRO A 69 20.60 -0.03 7.59
N ALA A 70 21.29 -1.15 7.68
CA ALA A 70 21.23 -2.02 8.84
C ALA A 70 21.52 -1.16 10.09
N VAL A 71 20.49 -0.91 10.89
CA VAL A 71 20.67 -0.36 12.23
C VAL A 71 21.50 -1.41 12.97
N ARG A 72 22.79 -1.09 13.16
CA ARG A 72 23.70 -1.88 13.98
C ARG A 72 23.05 -2.02 15.36
N PRO A 73 22.85 -3.23 15.89
CA PRO A 73 22.50 -3.37 17.29
C PRO A 73 23.66 -2.80 18.10
N LEU A 74 23.44 -1.71 18.83
CA LEU A 74 24.33 -1.25 19.88
C LEU A 74 24.24 -2.28 21.01
N LEU A 75 25.15 -3.25 21.02
CA LEU A 75 25.44 -4.03 22.22
C LEU A 75 25.97 -3.05 23.29
N PRO A 76 25.51 -3.15 24.55
CA PRO A 76 26.17 -2.45 25.64
C PRO A 76 27.59 -3.02 25.77
N GLU A 77 28.59 -2.15 25.71
CA GLU A 77 29.95 -2.49 26.13
C GLU A 77 29.91 -2.57 27.65
N ASP A 78 29.87 -3.79 28.17
CA ASP A 78 30.03 -4.08 29.60
C ASP A 78 31.51 -3.87 29.93
N ASP A 79 31.80 -2.76 30.62
CA ASP A 79 33.09 -2.45 31.24
C ASP A 79 33.18 -3.26 32.55
N ALA A 80 33.97 -4.35 32.53
CA ALA A 80 34.35 -5.12 33.72
C ALA A 80 35.72 -5.80 33.56
#